data_AF-A0A913Y5G2-F1
#
_entry.id   AF-A0A913Y5G2-F1
#
_cell.length_a   1.000
_cell.length_b   1.000
_cell.length_c   1.000
_cell.angle_alpha   90.00
_cell.angle_beta   90.00
_cell.angle_gamma   90.00
#
_symmetry.space_group_name_H-M   'P 1'
#
loop_
_entity.id
_entity.type
_entity.pdbx_description
1 polymer ?
#
loop_
_entity_poly.entity_id
_entity_poly.type
_entity_poly.pdbx_seq_one_letter_code
_entity_poly.pdbx_strand_id
1 'polypeptide(L)'
;METLFSTWSNIKEAYIHACKTVLGKRKRKFKTWITEETWNLIDTRRNLKEKKQSSRSTRLLERYNLQYTETNKEIKRRLRQDKRAYYDKLSLETERLASRGELSLKFTKLQENYPENCKPVRDENGVKIMQEEEQLKRWAEHFTKVLNRPPPPITTITDFTFGDVLDINCDPPTEEEV
;
A
#
# COMPACT_ATOMS: atom_id res chain seq x y z
N MET A 1 57.41 -7.46 12.84
CA MET A 1 56.29 -8.23 13.45
C MET A 1 54.95 -7.71 12.91
N GLU A 2 54.72 -7.80 11.60
CA GLU A 2 53.48 -7.30 10.95
C GLU A 2 52.80 -8.35 10.04
N THR A 3 53.29 -9.59 10.06
CA THR A 3 52.93 -10.61 9.07
C THR A 3 51.52 -11.18 9.29
N LEU A 4 51.11 -11.47 10.53
CA LEU A 4 49.84 -12.15 10.81
C LEU A 4 48.62 -11.29 10.47
N PHE A 5 48.63 -10.00 10.84
CA PHE A 5 47.53 -9.08 10.56
C PHE A 5 47.38 -8.82 9.06
N SER A 6 48.50 -8.65 8.36
CA SER A 6 48.54 -8.48 6.91
C SER A 6 48.01 -9.73 6.19
N THR A 7 48.45 -10.93 6.57
CA THR A 7 47.96 -12.18 5.97
C THR A 7 46.46 -12.38 6.20
N TRP A 8 45.97 -12.05 7.39
CA TRP A 8 44.54 -12.15 7.70
C TRP A 8 43.71 -11.14 6.90
N SER A 9 44.18 -9.90 6.76
CA SER A 9 43.50 -8.88 5.96
C SER A 9 43.41 -9.32 4.49
N ASN A 10 44.50 -9.85 3.93
CA ASN A 10 44.53 -10.33 2.54
C ASN A 10 43.54 -11.48 2.30
N ILE A 11 43.47 -12.46 3.21
CA ILE A 11 42.51 -13.56 3.11
C ILE A 11 41.07 -13.04 3.18
N LYS A 12 40.79 -12.14 4.12
CA LYS A 12 39.46 -11.54 4.29
C LYS A 12 39.04 -10.75 3.06
N GLU A 13 39.94 -9.95 2.49
CA GLU A 13 39.67 -9.19 1.27
C GLU A 13 39.45 -10.10 0.06
N ALA A 14 40.28 -11.12 -0.12
CA ALA A 14 40.12 -12.11 -1.18
C ALA A 14 38.78 -12.85 -1.07
N TYR A 15 38.38 -13.24 0.15
CA TYR A 15 37.09 -13.89 0.39
C TYR A 15 35.91 -12.96 0.10
N ILE A 16 35.96 -11.70 0.58
CA ILE A 16 34.92 -10.70 0.29
C ILE A 16 34.84 -10.42 -1.21
N HIS A 17 35.98 -10.36 -1.90
CA HIS A 17 36.04 -10.16 -3.34
C HIS A 17 35.42 -11.33 -4.11
N ALA A 18 35.78 -12.57 -3.77
CA ALA A 18 35.18 -13.78 -4.35
C ALA A 18 33.66 -13.82 -4.13
N CYS A 19 33.20 -13.53 -2.91
CA CYS A 19 31.77 -13.45 -2.61
C CYS A 19 31.06 -12.36 -3.42
N LYS A 20 31.63 -11.16 -3.55
CA LYS A 20 31.04 -10.06 -4.33
C LYS A 20 31.00 -10.36 -5.84
N THR A 21 32.01 -11.03 -6.37
CA THR A 21 32.10 -11.37 -7.80
C THR A 21 31.17 -12.52 -8.18
N VAL A 22 31.12 -13.58 -7.36
CA VAL A 22 30.30 -14.76 -7.66
C VAL A 22 28.83 -14.55 -7.26
N LEU A 23 28.57 -14.08 -6.03
CA LEU A 23 27.20 -13.98 -5.50
C LEU A 23 26.57 -12.59 -5.75
N GLY A 24 27.39 -11.56 -5.96
CA GLY A 24 26.91 -10.18 -6.05
C GLY A 24 26.35 -9.67 -4.72
N LYS A 25 25.75 -8.47 -4.75
CA LYS A 25 24.90 -7.98 -3.65
C LYS A 25 23.45 -8.24 -4.02
N ARG A 26 22.68 -8.83 -3.09
CA ARG A 26 21.22 -8.94 -3.24
C ARG A 26 20.64 -7.55 -3.48
N LYS A 27 20.18 -7.28 -4.70
CA LYS A 27 19.45 -6.04 -5.01
C LYS A 27 18.17 -6.04 -4.18
N ARG A 28 18.00 -5.01 -3.35
CA ARG A 28 16.78 -4.84 -2.59
C ARG A 28 15.67 -4.55 -3.60
N LYS A 29 14.57 -5.30 -3.57
CA LYS A 29 13.35 -4.90 -4.27
C LYS A 29 12.83 -3.66 -3.56
N PHE A 30 13.19 -2.49 -4.09
CA PHE A 30 12.68 -1.23 -3.57
C PHE A 30 11.18 -1.17 -3.84
N LYS A 31 10.43 -0.61 -2.90
CA LYS A 31 9.04 -0.28 -3.17
C LYS A 31 9.04 0.78 -4.26
N THR A 32 8.36 0.50 -5.37
CA THR A 32 8.34 1.35 -6.57
C THR A 32 7.80 2.76 -6.30
N TRP A 33 7.03 2.94 -5.23
CA TRP A 33 6.45 4.21 -4.83
C TRP A 33 7.34 5.09 -3.93
N ILE A 34 8.46 4.58 -3.40
CA ILE A 34 9.34 5.38 -2.52
C ILE A 34 10.40 6.08 -3.37
N THR A 35 10.51 7.39 -3.22
CA THR A 35 11.45 8.24 -3.96
C THR A 35 12.90 8.01 -3.52
N GLU A 36 13.87 8.19 -4.43
CA GLU A 36 15.30 8.07 -4.13
C GLU A 36 15.75 8.99 -2.99
N GLU A 37 15.23 10.22 -2.94
CA GLU A 37 15.53 11.16 -1.83
C GLU A 37 15.12 10.60 -0.47
N THR A 38 13.97 9.93 -0.38
CA THR A 38 13.49 9.29 0.85
C THR A 38 14.39 8.11 1.23
N TRP A 39 14.92 7.37 0.25
CA TRP A 39 15.93 6.34 0.48
C TRP A 39 17.24 6.91 1.01
N ASN A 40 17.72 8.00 0.44
CA ASN A 40 18.92 8.69 0.93
C ASN A 40 18.76 9.10 2.39
N LEU A 41 17.60 9.63 2.79
CA LEU A 41 17.30 9.95 4.19
C LEU A 41 17.25 8.70 5.10
N ILE A 42 16.77 7.56 4.60
CA ILE A 42 16.80 6.31 5.37
C ILE A 42 18.24 5.86 5.63
N ASP A 43 19.13 6.05 4.66
CA ASP A 43 20.55 5.74 4.81
C ASP A 43 21.28 6.75 5.71
N THR A 44 20.95 8.05 5.66
CA THR A 44 21.50 9.02 6.64
C THR A 44 21.07 8.67 8.07
N ARG A 45 19.82 8.27 8.28
CA ARG A 45 19.35 7.77 9.58
C ARG A 45 20.08 6.50 10.02
N ARG A 46 20.44 5.59 9.08
CA ARG A 46 21.25 4.40 9.40
C ARG A 46 22.64 4.81 9.91
N ASN A 47 23.29 5.74 9.23
CA ASN A 47 24.61 6.26 9.64
C ASN A 47 24.53 6.97 11.01
N LEU A 48 23.46 7.72 11.28
CA LEU A 48 23.24 8.34 12.60
C LEU A 48 23.08 7.28 13.71
N LYS A 49 22.39 6.17 13.42
CA LYS A 49 22.27 5.05 14.36
C LYS A 49 23.63 4.41 14.66
N GLU A 50 24.49 4.25 13.65
CA GLU A 50 25.85 3.74 13.82
C GLU A 50 26.71 4.68 14.68
N LYS A 51 26.69 5.99 14.40
CA LYS A 51 27.38 7.01 15.20
C LYS A 51 26.90 7.03 16.65
N LYS A 52 25.60 6.86 16.87
CA LYS A 52 25.00 6.72 18.21
C LYS A 52 25.54 5.47 18.93
N GLN A 53 25.66 4.34 18.23
CA GLN A 53 26.15 3.08 18.80
C GLN A 53 27.65 3.12 19.11
N SER A 54 28.45 3.82 18.31
CA SER A 54 29.91 3.91 18.50
C SER A 54 30.33 4.95 19.55
N SER A 55 29.48 5.95 19.83
CA SER A 55 29.82 7.06 20.73
C SER A 55 29.65 6.67 22.20
N ARG A 56 30.67 6.97 23.02
CA ARG A 56 30.62 6.83 24.50
C ARG A 56 30.37 8.15 25.24
N SER A 57 30.57 9.29 24.57
CA SER A 57 30.36 10.62 25.17
C SER A 57 28.87 10.97 25.23
N THR A 58 28.42 11.44 26.39
CA THR A 58 27.03 11.86 26.65
C THR A 58 26.59 13.00 25.74
N ARG A 59 27.42 14.04 25.59
CA ARG A 59 27.16 15.20 24.72
C ARG A 59 26.97 14.80 23.25
N LEU A 60 27.82 13.91 22.73
CA LEU A 60 27.71 13.43 21.35
C LEU A 60 26.47 12.55 21.17
N LEU A 61 26.16 11.72 22.17
CA LEU A 61 24.97 10.86 22.14
C LEU A 61 23.69 11.70 22.05
N GLU A 62 23.58 12.77 22.84
CA GLU A 62 22.44 13.69 22.82
C GLU A 62 22.29 14.37 21.44
N ARG A 63 23.39 14.85 20.87
CA ARG A 63 23.38 15.44 19.51
C ARG A 63 22.92 14.43 18.45
N TYR A 64 23.43 13.19 18.49
CA TYR A 64 23.01 12.16 17.53
C TYR A 64 21.57 11.71 17.76
N ASN A 65 21.10 11.69 19.01
CA ASN A 65 19.70 11.42 19.32
C ASN A 65 18.79 12.48 18.71
N LEU A 66 19.11 13.77 18.88
CA LEU A 66 18.33 14.87 18.31
C LEU A 66 18.24 14.72 16.77
N GLN A 67 19.39 14.61 16.11
CA GLN A 67 19.46 14.41 14.65
C GLN A 67 18.70 13.16 14.18
N TYR A 68 18.79 12.05 14.93
CA TYR A 68 18.06 10.83 14.62
C TYR A 68 16.54 11.05 14.72
N THR A 69 16.08 11.76 15.74
CA THR A 69 14.64 12.04 15.91
C THR A 69 14.09 12.94 14.81
N GLU A 70 14.81 14.00 14.44
CA GLU A 70 14.46 14.92 13.36
C GLU A 70 14.42 14.20 12.01
N THR A 71 15.49 13.49 11.66
CA THR A 71 15.54 12.71 10.40
C THR A 71 14.44 11.65 10.36
N ASN A 72 14.13 10.98 11.47
CA ASN A 72 13.04 10.02 11.54
C ASN A 72 11.66 10.65 11.35
N LYS A 73 11.42 11.86 11.90
CA LYS A 73 10.19 12.62 11.65
C LYS A 73 10.07 12.98 10.17
N GLU A 74 11.17 13.44 9.56
CA GLU A 74 11.19 13.82 8.15
C GLU A 74 10.94 12.62 7.22
N ILE A 75 11.59 11.49 7.48
CA ILE A 75 11.34 10.25 6.73
C ILE A 75 9.86 9.86 6.80
N LYS A 76 9.24 9.91 7.98
CA LYS A 76 7.81 9.59 8.12
C LYS A 76 6.93 10.56 7.32
N ARG A 77 7.28 11.84 7.27
CA ARG A 77 6.57 12.86 6.48
C ARG A 77 6.67 12.57 4.99
N ARG A 78 7.88 12.39 4.48
CA ARG A 78 8.12 12.08 3.07
C ARG A 78 7.52 10.75 2.65
N LEU A 79 7.60 9.72 3.48
CA LEU A 79 6.99 8.43 3.17
C LEU A 79 5.47 8.52 3.01
N ARG A 80 4.80 9.37 3.79
CA ARG A 80 3.37 9.64 3.60
C ARG A 80 3.10 10.40 2.30
N GLN A 81 3.95 11.36 1.96
CA GLN A 81 3.84 12.14 0.72
C GLN A 81 4.07 11.27 -0.52
N ASP A 82 5.16 10.51 -0.56
CA ASP A 82 5.49 9.54 -1.61
C ASP A 82 4.33 8.55 -1.82
N LYS A 83 3.79 8.00 -0.72
CA LYS A 83 2.65 7.08 -0.78
C LYS A 83 1.42 7.77 -1.37
N ARG A 84 1.09 8.99 -0.93
CA ARG A 84 -0.06 9.76 -1.44
C ARG A 84 0.11 10.03 -2.93
N ALA A 85 1.26 10.57 -3.35
CA ALA A 85 1.55 10.86 -4.75
C ALA A 85 1.43 9.62 -5.65
N TYR A 86 1.86 8.44 -5.15
CA TYR A 86 1.69 7.18 -5.86
C TYR A 86 0.23 6.80 -6.06
N TYR A 87 -0.60 6.86 -5.01
CA TYR A 87 -2.02 6.54 -5.13
C TYR A 87 -2.80 7.59 -5.93
N ASP A 88 -2.42 8.87 -5.85
CA ASP A 88 -3.02 9.93 -6.66
C ASP A 88 -2.76 9.68 -8.16
N LYS A 89 -1.51 9.32 -8.51
CA LYS A 89 -1.16 8.93 -9.88
C LYS A 89 -1.92 7.68 -10.34
N LEU A 90 -2.01 6.66 -9.47
CA LEU A 90 -2.75 5.45 -9.75
C LEU A 90 -4.24 5.75 -9.99
N SER A 91 -4.84 6.60 -9.15
CA SER A 91 -6.22 7.04 -9.28
C SER A 91 -6.45 7.72 -10.62
N LEU A 92 -5.61 8.69 -10.98
CA LEU A 92 -5.70 9.42 -12.24
C LEU A 92 -5.56 8.51 -13.46
N GLU A 93 -4.67 7.52 -13.43
CA GLU A 93 -4.57 6.50 -14.49
C GLU A 93 -5.86 5.68 -14.59
N THR A 94 -6.41 5.22 -13.45
CA THR A 94 -7.65 4.43 -13.44
C THR A 94 -8.88 5.20 -13.88
N GLU A 95 -8.94 6.51 -13.59
CA GLU A 95 -10.01 7.40 -14.06
C GLU A 95 -9.95 7.56 -15.57
N ARG A 96 -8.76 7.82 -16.13
CA ARG A 96 -8.57 7.90 -17.59
C ARG A 96 -8.96 6.62 -18.31
N LEU A 97 -8.63 5.45 -17.75
CA LEU A 97 -9.05 4.15 -18.29
C LEU A 97 -10.57 3.98 -18.24
N ALA A 98 -11.20 4.42 -17.13
CA ALA A 98 -12.66 4.40 -17.00
C ALA A 98 -13.34 5.28 -18.05
N SER A 99 -12.85 6.50 -18.27
CA SER A 99 -13.39 7.43 -19.28
C SER A 99 -13.27 6.90 -20.71
N ARG A 100 -12.28 6.04 -20.99
CA ARG A 100 -12.10 5.37 -22.29
C ARG A 100 -12.95 4.11 -22.46
N GLY A 101 -13.62 3.64 -21.39
CA GLY A 101 -14.36 2.38 -21.39
C GLY A 101 -13.48 1.12 -21.22
N GLU A 102 -12.20 1.27 -20.91
CA GLU A 102 -11.24 0.16 -20.74
C GLU A 102 -11.31 -0.44 -19.32
N LEU A 103 -12.48 -1.01 -18.97
CA LEU A 103 -12.76 -1.53 -17.63
C LEU A 103 -11.81 -2.67 -17.21
N SER A 104 -11.46 -3.57 -18.13
CA SER A 104 -10.53 -4.69 -17.85
C SER A 104 -9.17 -4.18 -17.38
N LEU A 105 -8.58 -3.22 -18.10
CA LEU A 105 -7.29 -2.62 -17.73
C LEU A 105 -7.38 -1.83 -16.42
N LYS A 106 -8.51 -1.15 -16.17
CA LYS A 106 -8.75 -0.48 -14.88
C LYS A 106 -8.70 -1.48 -13.70
N PHE A 107 -9.37 -2.62 -13.81
CA PHE A 107 -9.38 -3.63 -12.74
C PHE A 107 -8.01 -4.26 -12.52
N THR A 108 -7.30 -4.62 -13.59
CA THR A 108 -5.94 -5.17 -13.48
C THR A 108 -4.98 -4.19 -12.80
N LYS A 109 -5.08 -2.89 -13.13
CA LYS A 109 -4.22 -1.86 -12.54
C LYS A 109 -4.46 -1.66 -11.05
N LEU A 110 -5.71 -1.79 -10.60
CA LEU A 110 -6.05 -1.76 -9.18
C LEU A 110 -5.54 -2.99 -8.43
N GLN A 111 -5.50 -4.15 -9.10
CA GLN A 111 -5.05 -5.42 -8.52
C GLN A 111 -3.54 -5.51 -8.28
N GLU A 112 -2.70 -4.72 -8.99
CA GLU A 112 -1.23 -4.73 -8.82
C GLU A 112 -0.75 -4.56 -7.36
N ASN A 113 -1.57 -3.96 -6.48
CA ASN A 113 -1.24 -3.72 -5.08
C ASN A 113 -1.92 -4.69 -4.09
N TYR A 114 -2.78 -5.59 -4.57
CA TYR A 114 -3.40 -6.60 -3.73
C TYR A 114 -2.54 -7.86 -3.76
N PRO A 115 -2.22 -8.45 -2.61
CA PRO A 115 -1.59 -9.77 -2.61
C PRO A 115 -2.53 -10.75 -3.32
N GLU A 116 -1.99 -11.56 -4.23
CA GLU A 116 -2.66 -12.64 -4.98
C GLU A 116 -3.24 -13.77 -4.10
N ASN A 117 -3.45 -13.51 -2.81
CA ASN A 117 -4.06 -14.47 -1.92
C ASN A 117 -5.57 -14.39 -2.11
N CYS A 118 -6.15 -15.38 -2.81
CA CYS A 118 -7.59 -15.65 -2.77
C CYS A 118 -8.00 -15.71 -1.30
N LYS A 119 -8.74 -14.70 -0.84
CA LYS A 119 -9.33 -14.73 0.49
C LYS A 119 -10.32 -15.90 0.52
N PRO A 120 -10.27 -16.79 1.52
CA PRO A 120 -11.23 -17.88 1.61
C PRO A 120 -12.65 -17.35 1.59
N VAL A 121 -13.43 -17.80 0.60
CA VAL A 121 -14.85 -17.49 0.46
C VAL A 121 -15.63 -18.36 1.43
N ARG A 122 -16.70 -17.83 2.04
CA ARG A 122 -17.57 -18.65 2.90
C ARG A 122 -18.72 -19.23 2.08
N ASP A 123 -19.05 -20.49 2.35
CA ASP A 123 -20.28 -21.09 1.85
C ASP A 123 -21.53 -20.48 2.54
N GLU A 124 -22.73 -20.93 2.17
CA GLU A 124 -23.97 -20.46 2.82
C GLU A 124 -24.07 -20.86 4.30
N ASN A 125 -23.32 -21.89 4.72
CA ASN A 125 -23.27 -22.40 6.10
C ASN A 125 -22.16 -21.74 6.95
N GLY A 126 -21.39 -20.81 6.37
CA GLY A 126 -20.27 -20.12 7.03
C GLY A 126 -18.93 -20.87 7.04
N VAL A 127 -18.83 -22.04 6.39
CA VAL A 127 -17.61 -22.83 6.22
C VAL A 127 -16.68 -22.16 5.22
N LYS A 128 -15.37 -22.16 5.51
CA LYS A 128 -14.35 -21.53 4.66
C LYS A 128 -13.95 -22.45 3.50
N ILE A 129 -14.16 -21.98 2.29
CA ILE A 129 -13.74 -22.63 1.05
C ILE A 129 -12.33 -22.12 0.68
N MET A 130 -11.38 -23.04 0.59
CA MET A 130 -9.98 -22.74 0.28
C MET A 130 -9.61 -23.07 -1.19
N GLN A 131 -10.35 -23.96 -1.85
CA GLN A 131 -10.08 -24.40 -3.23
C GLN A 131 -10.67 -23.42 -4.26
N GLU A 132 -9.92 -23.11 -5.31
CA GLU A 132 -10.32 -22.14 -6.34
C GLU A 132 -11.57 -22.56 -7.12
N GLU A 133 -11.67 -23.84 -7.50
CA GLU A 133 -12.83 -24.39 -8.23
C GLU A 133 -14.12 -24.28 -7.41
N GLU A 134 -14.05 -24.60 -6.13
CA GLU A 134 -15.17 -24.48 -5.20
C GLU A 134 -15.55 -23.01 -4.94
N GLN A 135 -14.57 -22.11 -4.89
CA GLN A 135 -14.82 -20.67 -4.78
C GLN A 135 -15.54 -20.15 -6.02
N LEU A 136 -15.12 -20.55 -7.23
CA LEU A 136 -15.78 -20.17 -8.49
C LEU A 136 -17.23 -20.67 -8.53
N LYS A 137 -17.47 -21.92 -8.12
CA LYS A 137 -18.82 -22.48 -8.01
C LYS A 137 -19.68 -21.69 -7.03
N ARG A 138 -19.14 -21.37 -5.85
CA ARG A 138 -19.82 -20.56 -4.83
C ARG A 138 -20.15 -19.14 -5.34
N TRP A 139 -19.26 -18.52 -6.10
CA TRP A 139 -19.50 -17.23 -6.76
C TRP A 139 -20.62 -17.32 -7.79
N ALA A 140 -20.63 -18.36 -8.63
CA ALA A 140 -21.69 -18.58 -9.61
C ALA A 140 -23.06 -18.73 -8.93
N GLU A 141 -23.15 -19.53 -7.86
CA GLU A 141 -24.37 -19.69 -7.06
C GLU A 141 -24.83 -18.36 -6.42
N HIS A 142 -23.90 -17.57 -5.87
CA HIS A 142 -24.22 -16.28 -5.30
C HIS A 142 -24.77 -15.29 -6.34
N PHE A 143 -24.07 -15.13 -7.46
CA PHE A 143 -24.47 -14.17 -8.49
C PHE A 143 -25.75 -14.57 -9.21
N THR A 144 -25.97 -15.86 -9.46
CA THR A 144 -27.25 -16.34 -10.00
C THR A 144 -28.42 -16.03 -9.06
N LYS A 145 -28.26 -16.21 -7.76
CA LYS A 145 -29.28 -15.85 -6.75
C LYS A 145 -29.53 -14.35 -6.64
N VAL A 146 -28.47 -13.54 -6.71
CA VAL A 146 -28.57 -12.07 -6.52
C VAL A 146 -29.04 -11.35 -7.77
N LEU A 147 -28.53 -11.73 -8.95
CA LEU A 147 -28.81 -11.04 -10.21
C LEU A 147 -30.12 -11.49 -10.86
N ASN A 148 -30.54 -12.75 -10.65
CA ASN A 148 -31.80 -13.27 -11.22
C ASN A 148 -32.97 -13.12 -10.25
N ARG A 149 -33.15 -11.94 -9.65
CA ARG A 149 -34.38 -11.67 -8.89
C ARG A 149 -35.56 -11.70 -9.87
N PRO A 150 -36.67 -12.39 -9.52
CA PRO A 150 -37.87 -12.32 -10.34
C PRO A 150 -38.28 -10.85 -10.49
N PRO A 151 -38.93 -10.48 -11.60
CA PRO A 151 -39.54 -9.16 -11.73
C PRO A 151 -40.35 -8.90 -10.46
N PRO A 152 -40.23 -7.71 -9.84
CA PRO A 152 -41.10 -7.38 -8.73
C PRO A 152 -42.54 -7.68 -9.19
N PRO A 153 -43.40 -8.22 -8.32
CA PRO A 153 -44.81 -8.37 -8.65
C PRO A 153 -45.27 -7.04 -9.23
N ILE A 154 -45.94 -7.07 -10.39
CA ILE A 154 -46.65 -5.89 -10.89
C ILE A 154 -47.78 -5.68 -9.88
N THR A 155 -47.46 -5.07 -8.74
CA THR A 155 -48.45 -4.30 -8.02
C THR A 155 -48.75 -3.17 -8.98
N THR A 156 -49.93 -3.19 -9.58
CA THR A 156 -50.55 -1.96 -10.03
C THR A 156 -50.49 -1.00 -8.85
N ILE A 157 -49.46 -0.18 -8.81
CA ILE A 157 -49.41 0.95 -7.90
C ILE A 157 -50.29 1.99 -8.58
N THR A 158 -51.60 1.77 -8.52
CA THR A 158 -52.59 2.79 -8.82
C THR A 158 -52.85 3.68 -7.61
N ASP A 159 -52.28 3.35 -6.46
CA ASP A 159 -52.31 4.18 -5.25
C ASP A 159 -50.89 4.44 -4.74
N PHE A 160 -50.01 5.01 -5.57
CA PHE A 160 -49.13 6.04 -5.02
C PHE A 160 -50.04 7.26 -4.89
N THR A 161 -50.77 7.34 -3.78
CA THR A 161 -51.02 8.67 -3.24
C THR A 161 -49.62 9.22 -3.05
N PHE A 162 -49.25 10.20 -3.88
CA PHE A 162 -48.17 11.11 -3.51
C PHE A 162 -48.57 11.56 -2.11
N GLY A 163 -47.94 10.97 -1.08
CA GLY A 163 -48.05 11.47 0.27
C GLY A 163 -47.81 12.97 0.17
N ASP A 164 -48.70 13.72 0.80
CA ASP A 164 -48.82 15.17 0.75
C ASP A 164 -47.52 15.83 0.32
N VAL A 165 -47.55 16.60 -0.76
CA VAL A 165 -46.40 17.40 -1.22
C VAL A 165 -45.85 18.12 0.00
N LEU A 166 -44.77 17.59 0.57
CA LEU A 166 -44.11 18.24 1.68
C LEU A 166 -43.48 19.47 1.07
N ASP A 167 -43.90 20.64 1.56
CA ASP A 167 -43.35 21.94 1.20
C ASP A 167 -41.92 22.03 1.76
N ILE A 168 -41.00 21.38 1.06
CA ILE A 168 -39.59 21.34 1.40
C ILE A 168 -38.97 22.61 0.83
N ASN A 169 -38.58 23.53 1.71
CA ASN A 169 -37.84 24.72 1.32
C ASN A 169 -36.52 24.31 0.66
N CYS A 170 -36.39 24.60 -0.64
CA CYS A 170 -35.21 24.31 -1.45
C CYS A 170 -34.32 25.55 -1.65
N ASP A 171 -34.55 26.62 -0.89
CA ASP A 171 -33.71 27.80 -0.92
C ASP A 171 -32.29 27.50 -0.39
N PRO A 172 -31.27 28.21 -0.90
CA PRO A 172 -29.92 28.08 -0.39
C PRO A 172 -29.85 28.41 1.11
N PRO A 173 -29.08 27.66 1.91
CA PRO A 173 -29.03 27.82 3.36
C PRO A 173 -28.56 29.23 3.74
N THR A 174 -29.18 29.79 4.77
CA THR A 174 -28.93 31.16 5.23
C THR A 174 -27.73 31.19 6.18
N GLU A 175 -27.05 32.34 6.34
CA GLU A 175 -25.88 32.46 7.25
C GLU A 175 -26.19 32.11 8.73
N GLU A 176 -27.46 32.09 9.11
CA GLU A 176 -27.94 31.69 10.44
C GLU A 176 -28.01 30.15 10.64
N GLU A 177 -27.98 29.39 9.55
CA GLU A 177 -28.06 27.92 9.53
C GLU A 177 -26.68 27.24 9.42
N VAL A 178 -25.59 28.02 9.30
CA VAL A 178 -24.19 27.57 9.16
C VAL A 178 -23.40 27.68 10.47
#